data_AF-A0A1V4TUS4-F1
#
_entry.id   AF-A0A1V4TUS4-F1
#
_cell.length_a   1.000
_cell.length_b   1.000
_cell.length_c   1.000
_cell.angle_alpha   90.00
_cell.angle_beta   90.00
_cell.angle_gamma   90.00
#
_symmetry.space_group_name_H-M   'P 1'
#
loop_
_entity.id
_entity.type
_entity.pdbx_description
1 polymer ?
#
loop_
_entity_poly.entity_id
_entity_poly.type
_entity_poly.pdbx_seq_one_letter_code
_entity_poly.pdbx_strand_id
1 'polypeptide(L)'
;MSDDSDAPIHEEGDTISVLMQQLMVGIPELAGGGAERQAWALLHQVRAALSPEGSDDPRTFVANLIRMSGAFVHIEGDESERHDRLLATDHLLVNALKPFFEGAEDDILEMRFEELRDCLLNIERINGRNPSVETRLKAIHEGLVDLSQTMGYAAEAPQSK
;
A
#
# COMPACT_ATOMS: atom_id res chain seq x y z
N MET A 1 28.54 -30.56 35.07
CA MET A 1 28.87 -29.46 34.15
C MET A 1 27.84 -29.54 33.05
N SER A 2 26.77 -28.77 33.19
CA SER A 2 25.73 -28.67 32.17
C SER A 2 25.99 -27.36 31.45
N ASP A 3 26.38 -27.45 30.18
CA ASP A 3 26.39 -26.31 29.27
C ASP A 3 24.93 -25.93 29.01
N ASP A 4 24.42 -24.98 29.80
CA ASP A 4 23.27 -24.17 29.40
C ASP A 4 23.77 -23.25 28.28
N SER A 5 23.66 -23.75 27.05
CA SER A 5 23.89 -22.95 25.85
C SER A 5 22.74 -21.95 25.73
N ASP A 6 22.97 -20.77 26.27
CA ASP A 6 22.22 -19.55 26.04
C ASP A 6 22.30 -19.24 24.53
N ALA A 7 21.39 -19.81 23.75
CA ALA A 7 21.23 -19.45 22.36
C ALA A 7 20.57 -18.05 22.34
N PRO A 8 21.18 -17.05 21.68
CA PRO A 8 20.55 -15.75 21.57
C PRO A 8 19.23 -15.92 20.80
N ILE A 9 18.14 -15.49 21.40
CA ILE A 9 16.86 -15.33 20.73
C ILE A 9 17.07 -14.19 19.72
N HIS A 10 17.37 -14.54 18.48
CA HIS A 10 17.32 -13.61 17.38
C HIS A 10 15.85 -13.22 17.17
N GLU A 11 15.41 -12.12 17.76
CA GLU A 11 14.21 -11.39 17.30
C GLU A 11 14.55 -10.72 15.94
N GLU A 12 14.81 -11.54 14.93
CA GLU A 12 14.77 -11.10 13.54
C GLU A 12 13.30 -10.87 13.20
N GLY A 13 12.86 -9.62 13.31
CA GLY A 13 11.61 -9.21 12.69
C GLY A 13 11.72 -9.52 11.20
N ASP A 14 10.96 -10.52 10.75
CA ASP A 14 10.73 -10.89 9.35
C ASP A 14 10.69 -9.63 8.47
N THR A 15 11.46 -9.60 7.38
CA THR A 15 11.71 -8.40 6.54
C THR A 15 10.40 -7.76 6.11
N ILE A 16 9.38 -8.59 5.84
CA ILE A 16 8.04 -8.13 5.48
C ILE A 16 7.31 -7.48 6.64
N SER A 17 7.52 -7.95 7.87
CA SER A 17 6.94 -7.31 9.05
C SER A 17 7.48 -5.89 9.23
N VAL A 18 8.77 -5.67 8.97
CA VAL A 18 9.37 -4.32 8.97
C VAL A 18 8.80 -3.47 7.84
N LEU A 19 8.70 -4.02 6.63
CA LEU A 19 8.11 -3.32 5.49
C LEU A 19 6.65 -2.91 5.75
N MET A 20 5.83 -3.81 6.31
CA MET A 20 4.44 -3.51 6.67
C MET A 20 4.36 -2.31 7.62
N GLN A 21 5.25 -2.22 8.61
CA GLN A 21 5.31 -1.06 9.51
C GLN A 21 5.70 0.23 8.77
N GLN A 22 6.65 0.15 7.83
CA GLN A 22 7.06 1.30 7.01
C GLN A 22 5.92 1.78 6.11
N LEU A 23 5.16 0.86 5.51
CA LEU A 23 4.01 1.19 4.66
C LEU A 23 2.87 1.87 5.44
N MET A 24 2.78 1.64 6.75
CA MET A 24 1.75 2.22 7.62
C MET A 24 2.05 3.66 8.07
N VAL A 25 3.26 4.18 7.83
CA VAL A 25 3.68 5.49 8.31
C VAL A 25 2.72 6.59 7.83
N GLY A 26 2.21 7.38 8.78
CA GLY A 26 1.32 8.53 8.54
C GLY A 26 -0.15 8.18 8.33
N ILE A 27 -0.52 6.91 8.12
CA ILE A 27 -1.93 6.52 7.91
C ILE A 27 -2.80 6.83 9.13
N PRO A 28 -2.42 6.45 10.37
CA PRO A 28 -3.25 6.73 11.55
C PRO A 28 -3.51 8.23 11.76
N GLU A 29 -2.50 9.06 11.52
CA GLU A 29 -2.58 10.52 11.74
C GLU A 29 -3.32 11.26 10.63
N LEU A 30 -3.16 10.82 9.38
CA LEU A 30 -3.67 11.52 8.20
C LEU A 30 -5.07 11.01 7.78
N ALA A 31 -5.26 9.68 7.75
CA ALA A 31 -6.48 9.04 7.27
C ALA A 31 -7.42 8.58 8.40
N GLY A 32 -6.92 8.52 9.63
CA GLY A 32 -7.68 8.13 10.82
C GLY A 32 -7.84 6.62 11.00
N GLY A 33 -8.35 6.23 12.17
CA GLY A 33 -8.37 4.83 12.61
C GLY A 33 -9.25 3.87 11.78
N GLY A 34 -10.19 4.39 10.99
CA GLY A 34 -10.96 3.59 10.04
C GLY A 34 -10.08 3.06 8.92
N ALA A 35 -9.35 3.96 8.25
CA ALA A 35 -8.39 3.63 7.22
C ALA A 35 -7.22 2.80 7.77
N GLU A 36 -6.72 3.10 8.96
CA GLU A 36 -5.67 2.29 9.62
C GLU A 36 -6.05 0.81 9.70
N ARG A 37 -7.27 0.50 10.14
CA ARG A 37 -7.75 -0.89 10.22
C ARG A 37 -7.82 -1.55 8.85
N GLN A 38 -8.29 -0.82 7.84
CA GLN A 38 -8.37 -1.33 6.47
C GLN A 38 -6.97 -1.55 5.86
N ALA A 39 -6.01 -0.68 6.17
CA ALA A 39 -4.64 -0.79 5.70
C ALA A 39 -3.97 -2.05 6.27
N TRP A 40 -4.08 -2.28 7.58
CA TRP A 40 -3.61 -3.53 8.20
C TRP A 40 -4.29 -4.77 7.62
N ALA A 41 -5.61 -4.72 7.40
CA ALA A 41 -6.35 -5.82 6.81
C ALA A 41 -5.79 -6.20 5.42
N LEU A 42 -5.55 -5.21 4.56
CA LEU A 42 -4.95 -5.43 3.24
C LEU A 42 -3.52 -5.98 3.36
N LEU A 43 -2.66 -5.39 4.17
CA LEU A 43 -1.27 -5.85 4.33
C LEU A 43 -1.19 -7.31 4.81
N HIS A 44 -2.04 -7.70 5.76
CA HIS A 44 -2.12 -9.09 6.22
C HIS A 44 -2.69 -10.02 5.15
N GLN A 45 -3.67 -9.56 4.35
CA GLN A 45 -4.21 -10.33 3.23
C GLN A 45 -3.14 -10.58 2.15
N VAL A 46 -2.32 -9.58 1.84
CA VAL A 46 -1.18 -9.68 0.92
C VAL A 46 -0.17 -10.69 1.46
N ARG A 47 0.23 -10.55 2.73
CA ARG A 47 1.18 -11.49 3.37
C ARG A 47 0.68 -12.93 3.32
N ALA A 48 -0.59 -13.16 3.61
CA ALA A 48 -1.19 -14.49 3.59
C ALA A 48 -1.32 -15.10 2.18
N ALA A 49 -1.29 -14.27 1.14
CA ALA A 49 -1.36 -14.69 -0.26
C ALA A 49 0.01 -15.01 -0.89
N LEU A 50 1.11 -14.68 -0.22
CA LEU A 50 2.46 -14.96 -0.72
C LEU A 50 2.77 -16.46 -0.65
N SER A 51 3.40 -16.98 -1.71
CA SER A 51 4.00 -18.31 -1.69
C SER A 51 5.13 -18.38 -0.67
N PRO A 52 5.40 -19.55 -0.05
CA PRO A 52 6.55 -19.71 0.84
C PRO A 52 7.87 -19.36 0.14
N GLU A 53 7.97 -19.68 -1.15
CA GLU A 53 9.03 -19.23 -2.03
C GLU A 53 8.76 -17.76 -2.39
N GLY A 54 9.48 -16.83 -1.76
CA GLY A 54 9.31 -15.38 -1.96
C GLY A 54 8.51 -14.65 -0.87
N SER A 55 8.14 -15.34 0.22
CA SER A 55 7.40 -14.73 1.34
C SER A 55 8.17 -13.63 2.07
N ASP A 56 9.49 -13.55 1.89
CA ASP A 56 10.37 -12.55 2.51
C ASP A 56 10.92 -11.51 1.51
N ASP A 57 10.49 -11.52 0.23
CA ASP A 57 10.94 -10.54 -0.77
C ASP A 57 10.05 -9.28 -0.76
N PRO A 58 10.60 -8.09 -0.38
CA PRO A 58 9.87 -6.83 -0.37
C PRO A 58 9.26 -6.45 -1.73
N ARG A 59 9.93 -6.77 -2.84
CA ARG A 59 9.44 -6.42 -4.18
C ARG A 59 8.22 -7.24 -4.55
N THR A 60 8.27 -8.54 -4.28
CA THR A 60 7.14 -9.44 -4.47
C THR A 60 5.95 -9.06 -3.57
N PHE A 61 6.22 -8.62 -2.33
CA PHE A 61 5.17 -8.10 -1.44
C PHE A 61 4.50 -6.85 -2.02
N VAL A 62 5.28 -5.84 -2.43
CA VAL A 62 4.75 -4.59 -3.01
C VAL A 62 3.98 -4.86 -4.31
N ALA A 63 4.48 -5.72 -5.19
CA ALA A 63 3.77 -6.10 -6.41
C ALA A 63 2.41 -6.75 -6.11
N ASN A 64 2.33 -7.61 -5.11
CA ASN A 64 1.05 -8.20 -4.68
C ASN A 64 0.13 -7.18 -3.99
N LEU A 65 0.68 -6.25 -3.21
CA LEU A 65 -0.08 -5.14 -2.64
C LEU A 65 -0.77 -4.32 -3.74
N ILE A 66 -0.03 -3.91 -4.75
CA ILE A 66 -0.56 -3.17 -5.91
C ILE A 66 -1.63 -3.99 -6.64
N ARG A 67 -1.38 -5.27 -6.89
CA ARG A 67 -2.35 -6.14 -7.58
C ARG A 67 -3.63 -6.32 -6.78
N MET A 68 -3.52 -6.46 -5.46
CA MET A 68 -4.67 -6.76 -4.59
C MET A 68 -5.44 -5.50 -4.18
N SER A 69 -4.81 -4.32 -4.20
CA SER A 69 -5.46 -3.06 -3.82
C SER A 69 -6.68 -2.75 -4.70
N GLY A 70 -6.60 -3.00 -6.01
CA GLY A 70 -7.71 -2.78 -6.94
C GLY A 70 -8.94 -3.63 -6.61
N ALA A 71 -8.76 -4.90 -6.27
CA ALA A 71 -9.89 -5.75 -5.84
C ALA A 71 -10.40 -5.33 -4.44
N PHE A 72 -9.50 -4.92 -3.56
CA PHE A 72 -9.81 -4.56 -2.19
C PHE A 72 -10.75 -3.35 -2.09
N VAL A 73 -10.52 -2.31 -2.89
CA VAL A 73 -11.41 -1.11 -2.90
C VAL A 73 -12.82 -1.40 -3.41
N HIS A 74 -13.00 -2.49 -4.15
CA HIS A 74 -14.29 -2.91 -4.72
C HIS A 74 -15.05 -3.93 -3.86
N ILE A 75 -14.51 -4.36 -2.72
CA ILE A 75 -15.23 -5.23 -1.79
C ILE A 75 -16.54 -4.56 -1.34
N GLU A 76 -17.62 -5.33 -1.33
CA GLU A 76 -18.93 -4.86 -0.84
C GLU A 76 -18.82 -4.38 0.61
N GLY A 77 -19.48 -3.26 0.90
CA GLY A 77 -19.53 -2.67 2.23
C GLY A 77 -20.28 -1.35 2.20
N ASP A 78 -20.50 -0.75 3.37
CA ASP A 78 -21.17 0.55 3.45
C ASP A 78 -20.28 1.69 2.92
N GLU A 79 -20.86 2.89 2.80
CA GLU A 79 -20.14 4.07 2.29
C GLU A 79 -18.94 4.45 3.16
N SER A 80 -19.04 4.30 4.48
CA SER A 80 -17.95 4.59 5.41
C SER A 80 -16.80 3.62 5.17
N GLU A 81 -17.08 2.33 5.08
CA GLU A 81 -16.05 1.32 4.87
C GLU A 81 -15.38 1.45 3.50
N ARG A 82 -16.14 1.74 2.44
CA ARG A 82 -15.56 2.00 1.12
C ARG A 82 -14.62 3.21 1.13
N HIS A 83 -15.03 4.29 1.80
CA HIS A 83 -14.21 5.48 1.96
C HIS A 83 -12.92 5.18 2.74
N ASP A 84 -13.03 4.48 3.87
CA ASP A 84 -11.89 4.08 4.69
C ASP A 84 -10.94 3.14 3.91
N ARG A 85 -11.48 2.22 3.08
CA ARG A 85 -10.67 1.35 2.20
C ARG A 85 -9.90 2.14 1.15
N LEU A 86 -10.54 3.10 0.49
CA LEU A 86 -9.89 3.94 -0.52
C LEU A 86 -8.74 4.75 0.09
N LEU A 87 -8.98 5.43 1.21
CA LEU A 87 -7.92 6.15 1.94
C LEU A 87 -6.78 5.21 2.31
N ALA A 88 -7.10 4.05 2.89
CA ALA A 88 -6.10 3.05 3.26
C ALA A 88 -5.24 2.62 2.08
N THR A 89 -5.87 2.25 0.96
CA THR A 89 -5.14 1.80 -0.23
C THR A 89 -4.28 2.89 -0.84
N ASP A 90 -4.79 4.11 -0.93
CA ASP A 90 -4.07 5.20 -1.59
C ASP A 90 -2.83 5.59 -0.80
N HIS A 91 -2.92 5.64 0.54
CA HIS A 91 -1.75 5.85 1.38
C HIS A 91 -0.73 4.71 1.28
N LEU A 92 -1.19 3.47 1.30
CA LEU A 92 -0.29 2.31 1.16
C LEU A 92 0.45 2.35 -0.18
N LEU A 93 -0.23 2.71 -1.27
CA LEU A 93 0.38 2.85 -2.59
C LEU A 93 1.36 4.03 -2.64
N VAL A 94 1.00 5.19 -2.07
CA VAL A 94 1.92 6.33 -1.97
C VAL A 94 3.20 5.93 -1.22
N ASN A 95 3.07 5.28 -0.05
CA ASN A 95 4.21 4.86 0.75
C ASN A 95 5.05 3.78 0.05
N ALA A 96 4.40 2.87 -0.69
CA ALA A 96 5.10 1.85 -1.47
C ALA A 96 5.87 2.44 -2.65
N LEU A 97 5.31 3.44 -3.33
CA LEU A 97 5.89 4.03 -4.54
C LEU A 97 6.94 5.11 -4.25
N LYS A 98 6.82 5.82 -3.13
CA LYS A 98 7.68 6.94 -2.76
C LYS A 98 9.20 6.67 -2.93
N PRO A 99 9.77 5.53 -2.49
CA PRO A 99 11.21 5.29 -2.62
C PRO A 99 11.72 5.23 -4.07
N PHE A 100 10.82 5.05 -5.05
CA PHE A 100 11.20 4.96 -6.47
C PHE A 100 11.17 6.31 -7.19
N PHE A 101 10.54 7.31 -6.57
CA PHE A 101 10.50 8.67 -7.08
C PHE A 101 11.50 9.59 -6.39
N GLU A 102 11.90 9.28 -5.16
CA GLU A 102 12.96 10.02 -4.47
C GLU A 102 14.30 9.90 -5.21
N GLY A 103 14.65 10.93 -5.98
CA GLY A 103 15.89 10.99 -6.76
C GLY A 103 15.83 10.28 -8.12
N ALA A 104 14.63 10.11 -8.69
CA ALA A 104 14.46 9.60 -10.04
C ALA A 104 14.97 10.60 -11.10
N GLU A 105 15.42 10.08 -12.25
CA GLU A 105 15.81 10.91 -13.40
C GLU A 105 14.61 11.32 -14.29
N ASP A 106 13.43 10.74 -14.04
CA ASP A 106 12.21 11.00 -14.82
C ASP A 106 11.31 12.02 -14.12
N ASP A 107 11.56 13.29 -14.42
CA ASP A 107 10.82 14.44 -13.90
C ASP A 107 9.30 14.35 -14.15
N ILE A 108 8.86 13.66 -15.22
CA ILE A 108 7.44 13.59 -15.59
C ILE A 108 6.70 12.63 -14.68
N LEU A 109 7.25 11.43 -14.47
CA LEU A 109 6.62 10.44 -13.60
C LEU A 109 6.69 10.87 -12.14
N GLU A 110 7.80 11.51 -11.72
CA GLU A 110 7.91 12.11 -10.38
C GLU A 110 6.85 13.20 -10.18
N MET A 111 6.72 14.16 -11.09
CA MET A 111 5.69 15.20 -10.99
C MET A 111 4.28 14.60 -10.87
N ARG A 112 3.96 13.58 -11.68
CA ARG A 112 2.65 12.90 -11.61
C ARG A 112 2.44 12.19 -10.26
N PHE A 113 3.47 11.56 -9.70
CA PHE A 113 3.42 10.97 -8.37
C PHE A 113 3.11 12.04 -7.30
N GLU A 114 3.83 13.17 -7.35
CA GLU A 114 3.67 14.25 -6.40
C GLU A 114 2.27 14.89 -6.48
N GLU A 115 1.74 15.08 -7.69
CA GLU A 115 0.37 15.58 -7.89
C GLU A 115 -0.68 14.67 -7.23
N LEU A 116 -0.55 13.34 -7.40
CA LEU A 116 -1.45 12.36 -6.79
C LEU A 116 -1.34 12.37 -5.26
N ARG A 117 -0.11 12.39 -4.73
CA ARG A 117 0.17 12.49 -3.29
C ARG A 117 -0.44 13.75 -2.68
N ASP A 118 -0.23 14.90 -3.32
CA ASP A 118 -0.73 16.18 -2.83
C ASP A 118 -2.26 16.27 -2.94
N CYS A 119 -2.84 15.64 -3.96
CA CYS A 119 -4.29 15.49 -4.08
C CYS A 119 -4.89 14.67 -2.92
N LEU A 120 -4.22 13.59 -2.50
CA LEU A 120 -4.62 12.77 -1.34
C LEU A 120 -4.56 13.58 -0.04
N LEU A 121 -3.43 14.26 0.21
CA LEU A 121 -3.26 15.14 1.38
C LEU A 121 -4.31 16.26 1.44
N ASN A 122 -4.75 16.75 0.27
CA ASN A 122 -5.81 17.74 0.20
C ASN A 122 -7.20 17.17 0.50
N ILE A 123 -7.45 15.89 0.22
CA ILE A 123 -8.71 15.22 0.59
C ILE A 123 -8.80 15.02 2.10
N GLU A 124 -7.72 14.61 2.76
CA GLU A 124 -7.68 14.41 4.22
C GLU A 124 -8.03 15.68 5.00
N ARG A 125 -7.73 16.86 4.43
CA ARG A 125 -8.08 18.17 5.00
C ARG A 125 -9.57 18.50 4.86
N ILE A 126 -10.29 17.81 3.96
CA ILE A 126 -11.71 18.02 3.74
C ILE A 126 -12.47 17.11 4.70
N ASN A 127 -13.08 17.72 5.71
CA ASN A 127 -13.91 16.98 6.67
C ASN A 127 -15.27 16.65 6.03
N GLY A 128 -15.37 15.50 5.35
CA GLY A 128 -16.66 15.06 4.80
C GLY A 128 -16.59 13.83 3.91
N ARG A 129 -17.42 12.83 4.23
CA ARG A 129 -17.73 11.69 3.37
C ARG A 129 -18.85 12.10 2.43
N ASN A 130 -18.51 12.40 1.18
CA ASN A 130 -19.48 12.73 0.16
C ASN A 130 -19.05 12.18 -1.21
N PRO A 131 -19.97 12.07 -2.18
CA PRO A 131 -19.69 11.43 -3.47
C PRO A 131 -18.54 12.08 -4.28
N SER A 132 -18.32 13.39 -4.12
CA SER A 132 -17.22 14.09 -4.81
C SER A 132 -15.86 13.67 -4.25
N VAL A 133 -15.76 13.54 -2.93
CA VAL A 133 -14.54 13.04 -2.28
C VAL A 133 -14.27 11.59 -2.67
N GLU A 134 -15.29 10.73 -2.66
CA GLU A 134 -15.13 9.33 -3.08
C GLU A 134 -14.69 9.21 -4.53
N THR A 135 -15.24 10.05 -5.43
CA THR A 135 -14.83 10.08 -6.84
C THR A 135 -13.36 10.51 -6.99
N ARG A 136 -12.93 11.51 -6.22
CA ARG A 136 -11.53 11.95 -6.25
C ARG A 136 -10.58 10.89 -5.70
N LEU A 137 -10.95 10.19 -4.63
CA LEU A 137 -10.17 9.07 -4.10
C LEU A 137 -10.04 7.95 -5.15
N LYS A 138 -11.12 7.57 -5.84
CA LYS A 138 -11.04 6.59 -6.94
C LYS A 138 -10.08 7.02 -8.05
N ALA A 139 -10.12 8.30 -8.45
CA ALA A 139 -9.22 8.82 -9.47
C ALA A 139 -7.75 8.81 -9.01
N ILE A 140 -7.48 9.10 -7.72
CA ILE A 140 -6.15 8.98 -7.14
C ILE A 140 -5.69 7.52 -7.16
N HIS A 141 -6.54 6.60 -6.71
CA HIS A 141 -6.28 5.17 -6.72
C HIS A 141 -5.88 4.66 -8.10
N GLU A 142 -6.72 4.93 -9.11
CA GLU A 142 -6.48 4.56 -10.51
C GLU A 142 -5.15 5.15 -11.00
N GLY A 143 -4.88 6.42 -10.70
CA GLY A 143 -3.62 7.09 -11.07
C GLY A 143 -2.38 6.44 -10.44
N LEU A 144 -2.44 6.03 -9.17
CA LEU A 144 -1.34 5.36 -8.48
C LEU A 144 -1.09 3.95 -9.04
N VAL A 145 -2.16 3.21 -9.35
CA VAL A 145 -2.07 1.89 -9.99
C VAL A 145 -1.46 2.01 -11.38
N ASP A 146 -1.95 2.92 -12.21
CA ASP A 146 -1.41 3.18 -13.56
C ASP A 146 0.08 3.55 -13.52
N LEU A 147 0.46 4.38 -12.54
CA LEU A 147 1.85 4.79 -12.36
C LEU A 147 2.73 3.59 -12.00
N SER A 148 2.27 2.75 -11.07
CA SER A 148 2.99 1.54 -10.67
C SER A 148 3.18 0.55 -11.84
N GLN A 149 2.19 0.43 -12.72
CA GLN A 149 2.26 -0.38 -13.94
C GLN A 149 3.29 0.17 -14.92
N THR A 150 3.29 1.50 -15.11
CA THR A 150 4.26 2.20 -15.97
C THR A 150 5.71 1.94 -15.51
N MET A 151 5.93 1.83 -14.21
CA MET A 151 7.23 1.51 -13.61
C MET A 151 7.61 0.02 -13.66
N GLY A 152 6.71 -0.86 -14.13
CA GLY A 152 6.95 -2.29 -14.27
C GLY A 152 6.63 -3.13 -13.02
N TYR A 153 5.97 -2.60 -11.99
CA TYR A 153 5.54 -3.41 -10.83
C TYR A 153 4.40 -4.38 -11.14
N ALA A 154 3.60 -4.06 -12.14
CA ALA A 154 2.43 -4.82 -12.53
C ALA A 154 2.34 -4.95 -14.06
N ALA A 155 3.45 -5.27 -14.72
CA ALA A 155 3.38 -5.83 -16.06
C ALA A 155 2.56 -7.13 -15.98
N GLU A 156 1.45 -7.18 -16.71
CA GLU A 156 0.51 -8.31 -16.73
C GLU A 156 1.27 -9.65 -16.71
N ALA A 157 0.94 -10.52 -15.75
CA ALA A 157 1.33 -11.92 -15.86
C ALA A 157 0.86 -12.41 -17.24
N PRO A 158 1.73 -13.03 -18.06
CA PRO A 158 1.33 -13.47 -19.39
C PRO A 158 0.11 -14.38 -19.24
N GLN A 159 -0.99 -14.01 -19.90
CA GLN A 159 -2.17 -14.86 -20.00
C GLN A 159 -1.71 -16.20 -20.56
N SER A 160 -1.66 -17.21 -19.70
CA SER A 160 -1.36 -18.57 -20.12
C SER A 160 -2.51 -19.02 -21.02
N LYS A 161 -2.18 -19.23 -22.30
CA LYS A 161 -3.06 -19.83 -23.30
C LYS A 161 -3.44 -21.26 -22.93
#